data_AF-A0A653V424-F1
#
_entry.id   AF-A0A653V424-F1
#
_cell.length_a   1.000
_cell.length_b   1.000
_cell.length_c   1.000
_cell.angle_alpha   90.00
_cell.angle_beta   90.00
_cell.angle_gamma   90.00
#
_symmetry.space_group_name_H-M   'P 1'
#
loop_
_entity.id
_entity.type
_entity.pdbx_description
1 polymer ?
#
loop_
_entity_poly.entity_id
_entity_poly.type
_entity_poly.pdbx_seq_one_letter_code
_entity_poly.pdbx_strand_id
1 'polypeptide(L)'
;MPNSTSGPVQGRARKRYIVKAAADGGALDAFIAGLGADPAIRLVDTIGPSGGPPHTAVVETDPDTAEQLRRRNLNQLTIEPDQPLSLSD
;
A
#
# COMPACT_ATOMS: atom_id res chain seq x y z
N MET A 1 37.44 -23.13 -7.23
CA MET A 1 36.80 -22.30 -6.18
C MET A 1 35.48 -21.80 -6.77
N PRO A 2 34.30 -22.15 -6.25
CA PRO A 2 33.05 -21.61 -6.77
C PRO A 2 32.85 -20.17 -6.28
N ASN A 3 32.60 -19.27 -7.23
CA ASN A 3 32.31 -17.87 -6.99
C ASN A 3 30.89 -17.77 -6.42
N SER A 4 30.76 -17.37 -5.15
CA SER A 4 29.48 -17.02 -4.54
C SER A 4 28.98 -15.72 -5.16
N THR A 5 28.28 -15.81 -6.29
CA THR A 5 27.37 -14.76 -6.72
C THR A 5 26.30 -14.66 -5.64
N SER A 6 26.48 -13.73 -4.71
CA SER A 6 25.35 -13.07 -4.08
C SER A 6 24.45 -12.63 -5.23
N GLY A 7 23.39 -13.40 -5.51
CA GLY A 7 22.31 -12.88 -6.34
C GLY A 7 21.94 -11.52 -5.76
N PRO A 8 21.55 -10.54 -6.59
CA PRO A 8 20.98 -9.34 -6.02
C PRO A 8 19.94 -9.85 -5.03
N VAL A 9 20.05 -9.45 -3.76
CA VAL A 9 18.86 -9.40 -2.92
C VAL A 9 17.89 -8.68 -3.84
N GLN A 10 16.95 -9.43 -4.42
CA GLN A 10 15.88 -8.86 -5.20
C GLN A 10 15.15 -8.09 -4.11
N GLY A 11 15.60 -6.85 -3.90
CA GLY A 11 14.98 -5.90 -3.02
C GLY A 11 13.59 -5.91 -3.57
N ARG A 12 12.68 -6.55 -2.82
CA ARG A 12 11.29 -6.65 -3.19
C ARG A 12 10.91 -5.23 -3.54
N ALA A 13 10.73 -4.97 -4.84
CA ALA A 13 10.68 -3.62 -5.31
C ALA A 13 9.36 -3.09 -4.77
N ARG A 14 9.44 -2.23 -3.76
CA ARG A 14 8.25 -1.70 -3.11
C ARG A 14 7.42 -1.00 -4.18
N LYS A 15 6.15 -1.37 -4.25
CA LYS A 15 5.21 -0.79 -5.20
C LYS A 15 4.30 0.16 -4.46
N ARG A 16 3.77 1.13 -5.20
CA ARG A 16 2.74 2.03 -4.70
C ARG A 16 1.39 1.35 -4.80
N TYR A 17 0.58 1.53 -3.77
CA TYR A 17 -0.76 1.01 -3.63
C TYR A 17 -1.67 2.13 -3.18
N ILE A 18 -2.80 2.25 -3.85
CA ILE A 18 -3.89 3.14 -3.49
C ILE A 18 -4.81 2.38 -2.53
N VAL A 19 -4.99 2.95 -1.35
CA VAL A 19 -5.89 2.48 -0.30
C VAL A 19 -7.08 3.43 -0.25
N LYS A 20 -8.26 2.97 -0.63
CA LYS A 20 -9.51 3.72 -0.60
C LYS A 20 -10.39 3.26 0.54
N ALA A 21 -11.02 4.20 1.24
CA ALA A 21 -12.07 3.87 2.21
C ALA A 21 -13.36 3.47 1.48
N ALA A 22 -13.99 2.35 1.87
CA ALA A 22 -15.18 1.84 1.20
C ALA A 22 -16.48 2.58 1.57
N ALA A 23 -16.56 3.18 2.77
CA ALA A 23 -17.78 3.84 3.25
C ALA A 23 -17.46 5.10 4.08
N ASP A 24 -16.68 4.95 5.15
CA ASP A 24 -16.32 6.03 6.08
C ASP A 24 -14.80 6.12 6.25
N GLY A 25 -14.25 7.32 6.12
CA GLY A 25 -12.80 7.57 6.22
C GLY A 25 -12.15 7.15 7.55
N GLY A 26 -12.94 6.80 8.58
CA GLY A 26 -12.43 6.30 9.87
C GLY A 26 -11.64 5.00 9.76
N ALA A 27 -11.97 4.10 8.82
CA ALA A 27 -11.18 2.89 8.60
C ALA A 27 -9.81 3.22 7.99
N LEU A 28 -9.73 4.27 7.16
CA LEU A 28 -8.48 4.71 6.55
C LEU A 28 -7.59 5.41 7.59
N ASP A 29 -8.18 6.21 8.46
CA ASP A 29 -7.47 6.87 9.56
C ASP A 29 -6.81 5.86 10.51
N ALA A 30 -7.58 4.84 10.94
CA ALA A 30 -7.06 3.74 11.75
C ALA A 30 -5.94 2.96 11.04
N PHE A 31 -6.07 2.76 9.73
CA PHE A 31 -5.03 2.13 8.92
C PHE A 31 -3.76 2.99 8.88
N ILE A 32 -3.87 4.28 8.58
CA ILE A 32 -2.75 5.23 8.56
C ILE A 32 -2.05 5.29 9.91
N ALA A 33 -2.80 5.36 11.01
CA ALA A 33 -2.25 5.33 12.37
C ALA A 33 -1.48 4.02 12.64
N GLY A 34 -1.95 2.90 12.09
CA GLY A 34 -1.28 1.60 12.15
C GLY A 34 0.02 1.51 11.32
N LEU A 35 0.17 2.30 10.26
CA LEU A 35 1.35 2.28 9.40
C LEU A 35 2.62 2.69 10.15
N GLY A 36 2.53 3.58 11.14
CA GLY A 36 3.68 4.00 11.93
C GLY A 36 4.35 2.88 12.71
N ALA A 37 3.64 1.77 12.95
CA ALA A 37 4.17 0.59 13.63
C ALA A 37 4.93 -0.37 12.70
N ASP A 38 4.74 -0.26 11.37
CA ASP A 38 5.28 -1.21 10.41
C ASP A 38 6.27 -0.53 9.45
N PRO A 39 7.60 -0.69 9.62
CA PRO A 39 8.59 -0.07 8.76
C PRO A 39 8.64 -0.66 7.34
N ALA A 40 7.90 -1.75 7.08
CA ALA A 40 7.76 -2.29 5.73
C ALA A 40 6.76 -1.50 4.89
N ILE A 41 5.87 -0.72 5.52
CA ILE A 41 4.85 0.07 4.83
C ILE A 41 5.15 1.55 5.01
N ARG A 42 5.21 2.28 3.90
CA ARG A 42 5.48 3.73 3.92
C ARG A 42 4.30 4.48 3.35
N LEU A 43 3.70 5.36 4.14
CA LEU A 43 2.72 6.31 3.61
C LEU A 43 3.44 7.28 2.65
N VAL A 44 2.98 7.31 1.40
CA VAL A 44 3.50 8.20 0.36
C VAL A 44 2.68 9.48 0.32
N ASP A 45 1.35 9.34 0.29
CA ASP A 45 0.44 10.47 0.15
C ASP A 45 -0.93 10.16 0.76
N THR A 46 -1.70 11.20 1.07
CA THR A 46 -3.09 11.08 1.56
C THR A 46 -3.96 12.06 0.81
N ILE A 47 -4.97 11.54 0.13
CA ILE A 47 -5.88 12.29 -0.72
C ILE A 47 -7.23 12.37 0.00
N GLY A 48 -7.58 13.58 0.44
CA GLY A 48 -8.77 13.84 1.23
C GLY A 48 -9.21 15.30 1.20
N PRO A 49 -10.49 15.59 1.48
CA PRO A 49 -10.96 16.96 1.64
C PRO A 49 -10.26 17.62 2.85
N SER A 50 -9.83 18.87 2.71
CA SER A 50 -9.09 19.59 3.76
C SER A 50 -9.85 19.79 5.08
N GLY A 51 -11.17 19.53 5.09
CA GLY A 51 -12.04 19.61 6.27
C GLY A 51 -12.72 18.29 6.65
N GLY A 52 -12.30 17.15 6.09
CA GLY A 52 -12.90 15.85 6.37
C GLY A 52 -11.85 14.72 6.38
N PRO A 53 -12.24 13.51 6.81
CA PRO A 53 -11.31 12.39 6.86
C PRO A 53 -10.84 12.03 5.45
N PRO A 54 -9.56 11.62 5.28
CA PRO A 54 -9.07 11.19 3.98
C PRO A 54 -9.88 9.99 3.49
N HIS A 55 -10.24 10.01 2.21
CA HIS A 55 -10.96 8.90 1.57
C HIS A 55 -10.01 8.00 0.79
N THR A 56 -8.81 8.47 0.50
CA THR A 56 -7.80 7.73 -0.25
C THR A 56 -6.42 7.99 0.33
N ALA A 57 -5.58 6.97 0.42
CA ALA A 57 -4.17 7.08 0.81
C ALA A 57 -3.32 6.30 -0.19
N VAL A 58 -2.12 6.78 -0.45
CA VAL A 58 -1.12 6.08 -1.26
C VAL A 58 -0.05 5.56 -0.32
N VAL A 59 0.18 4.26 -0.33
CA VAL A 59 1.22 3.60 0.45
C VAL A 59 2.19 2.87 -0.45
N GLU A 60 3.45 2.82 -0.04
CA GLU A 60 4.50 2.07 -0.70
C GLU A 60 4.89 0.90 0.19
N THR A 61 4.76 -0.32 -0.35
CA THR A 61 5.04 -1.56 0.38
C THR A 61 5.37 -2.69 -0.59
N ASP A 62 5.83 -3.82 -0.05
CA ASP A 62 6.02 -5.05 -0.80
C ASP A 62 4.68 -5.68 -1.22
N PRO A 63 4.62 -6.39 -2.36
CA PRO A 63 3.40 -7.03 -2.85
C PRO A 63 2.82 -8.09 -1.90
N ASP A 64 3.67 -8.84 -1.20
CA ASP A 64 3.23 -9.78 -0.17
C ASP A 64 2.47 -9.07 0.97
N THR A 65 3.04 -7.97 1.46
CA THR A 65 2.44 -7.17 2.54
C THR A 65 1.16 -6.50 2.05
N ALA A 66 1.17 -5.94 0.84
CA ALA A 66 -0.03 -5.34 0.24
C ALA A 66 -1.18 -6.35 0.12
N GLU A 67 -0.91 -7.56 -0.36
CA GLU A 67 -1.92 -8.63 -0.45
C GLU A 67 -2.46 -9.02 0.94
N GLN A 68 -1.61 -9.07 1.97
CA GLN A 68 -2.07 -9.31 3.33
C GLN A 68 -2.96 -8.19 3.86
N LEU A 69 -2.57 -6.92 3.66
CA LEU A 69 -3.38 -5.77 4.02
C LEU A 69 -4.71 -5.80 3.28
N ARG A 70 -4.69 -6.12 1.99
CA ARG A 70 -5.87 -6.18 1.13
C ARG A 70 -6.83 -7.25 1.62
N ARG A 71 -6.33 -8.44 1.99
CA ARG A 71 -7.15 -9.52 2.56
C ARG A 71 -7.73 -9.17 3.93
N ARG A 72 -6.93 -8.52 4.80
CA ARG A 72 -7.38 -8.12 6.15
C ARG A 72 -8.42 -7.01 6.11
N ASN A 73 -8.29 -6.10 5.16
CA ASN A 73 -9.15 -4.91 5.07
C ASN A 73 -10.18 -5.01 3.94
N LEU A 74 -10.37 -6.17 3.30
CA LEU A 74 -11.16 -6.34 2.07
C LEU A 74 -12.62 -5.83 2.19
N ASN A 75 -13.15 -5.81 3.41
CA ASN A 75 -14.50 -5.34 3.73
C ASN A 75 -14.58 -3.86 4.14
N GLN A 76 -13.45 -3.22 4.44
CA GLN A 76 -13.38 -1.86 5.00
C GLN A 76 -12.59 -0.89 4.10
N LEU A 77 -11.55 -1.38 3.43
CA LEU A 77 -10.65 -0.64 2.56
C LEU A 77 -10.44 -1.40 1.26
N THR A 78 -10.44 -0.67 0.16
CA THR A 78 -10.04 -1.18 -1.15
C THR A 78 -8.57 -0.88 -1.35
N ILE A 79 -7.73 -1.90 -1.50
CA ILE A 79 -6.30 -1.75 -1.78
C ILE A 79 -6.03 -2.19 -3.20
N GLU A 80 -5.52 -1.28 -4.02
CA GLU A 80 -5.24 -1.49 -5.43
C GLU A 80 -3.81 -1.03 -5.74
N PRO A 81 -3.06 -1.70 -6.63
CA PRO A 81 -1.76 -1.19 -7.06
C PRO A 81 -1.93 0.13 -7.82
N ASP A 82 -1.14 1.14 -7.45
CA ASP A 82 -1.00 2.44 -8.14
C ASP A 82 -0.14 2.24 -9.40
N GLN A 83 -0.66 1.45 -10.33
CA GLN A 83 -0.01 1.21 -11.62
C GLN A 83 -0.85 1.86 -12.71
N PRO A 84 -0.21 2.47 -13.73
CA PRO A 84 -0.94 2.97 -14.88
C PRO A 84 -1.78 1.83 -15.45
N LEU A 85 -3.04 2.12 -15.80
CA LEU A 85 -3.87 1.21 -16.56
C LEU A 85 -3.09 0.85 -17.83
N SER A 86 -2.45 -0.32 -17.83
CA SER A 86 -2.06 -0.99 -19.07
C SER A 86 -3.37 -1.41 -19.73
N LEU A 87 -3.99 -0.47 -20.46
CA LEU A 87 -4.82 -0.80 -21.61
C LEU A 87 -3.88 -1.53 -22.57
N SER A 88 -3.78 -2.85 -22.40
CA SER A 88 -3.18 -3.70 -23.42
C SER A 88 -4.11 -3.63 -24.64
N ASP A 89 -3.56 -3.08 -25.72
CA ASP A 89 -4.06 -3.10 -27.10
C ASP A 89 -4.36 -4.53 -27.58
#